data_AF-A0A3P8T2X5-F1
#
_entry.id   AF-A0A3P8T2X5-F1
#
_cell.length_a   1.000
_cell.length_b   1.000
_cell.length_c   1.000
_cell.angle_alpha   90.00
_cell.angle_beta   90.00
_cell.angle_gamma   90.00
#
_symmetry.space_group_name_H-M   'P 1'
#
loop_
_entity.id
_entity.type
_entity.pdbx_description
1 polymer ?
#
loop_
_entity_poly.entity_id
_entity_poly.type
_entity_poly.pdbx_seq_one_letter_code
_entity_poly.pdbx_strand_id
1 'polypeptide(L)'
;MAKHAVLSSGAKMWRSMACAKSELRLDLTLACGQSFRWKETAVGHWTGVMGGRVWTLTQTDDTLWYHIYKIQDTQKEGGDSRKRADGCLRKGNKVENAFKAELKKEEEDPLAITSVQNTEEEEKMLRNYFQLDVNLGDLYREVGATDCHFKRIADSFTGVRMLRQDPTECLFSFICTSNNHISRIQGMVERLCEALGAPLCQLDQTSYHDFPTLSALADSSVEARLRDLGFGYRARFLQQSAKQILDTHGPQWLDSLRGVPYLEARDALRTLPGVGAKVADCVCLMSLDKSEAVPIDTHVWQIAKRDYKYAAGNGQKSITDRLYRDIGDFFRKQWGPFAGWAQSVSLTIQMAACKKAKMRREYNGTVKNLKTEPACHKKAKVSVKREKVV
;
A
#
# COMPACT_ATOMS: atom_id res chain seq x y z
N MET A 1 -5.19 25.21 1.16
CA MET A 1 -5.02 23.75 1.29
C MET A 1 -4.61 23.19 -0.05
N ALA A 2 -3.59 22.34 -0.09
CA ALA A 2 -3.21 21.64 -1.30
C ALA A 2 -4.31 20.65 -1.69
N LYS A 3 -4.46 20.37 -2.99
CA LYS A 3 -5.44 19.41 -3.51
C LYS A 3 -4.72 18.19 -4.04
N HIS A 4 -5.43 17.06 -4.15
CA HIS A 4 -4.91 15.93 -4.91
C HIS A 4 -4.65 16.35 -6.37
N ALA A 5 -3.42 16.14 -6.83
CA ALA A 5 -2.98 16.42 -8.18
C ALA A 5 -3.64 15.46 -9.18
N VAL A 6 -4.07 16.00 -10.32
CA VAL A 6 -4.54 15.26 -11.48
C VAL A 6 -3.68 15.65 -12.68
N LEU A 7 -3.32 14.73 -13.56
CA LEU A 7 -2.39 15.02 -14.67
C LEU A 7 -2.86 16.17 -15.56
N SER A 8 -4.17 16.34 -15.74
CA SER A 8 -4.77 17.46 -16.48
C SER A 8 -4.57 18.84 -15.83
N SER A 9 -4.19 18.89 -14.55
CA SER A 9 -4.11 20.14 -13.76
C SER A 9 -2.76 20.88 -13.84
N GLY A 10 -1.79 20.38 -14.61
CA GLY A 10 -0.58 21.14 -14.96
C GLY A 10 0.66 20.28 -15.20
N ALA A 11 1.13 20.21 -16.45
CA ALA A 11 2.26 19.36 -16.85
C ALA A 11 3.58 19.65 -16.13
N LYS A 12 3.81 20.89 -15.67
CA LYS A 12 5.06 21.30 -14.98
C LYS A 12 5.25 20.66 -13.60
N MET A 13 4.19 20.13 -12.99
CA MET A 13 4.24 19.52 -11.64
C MET A 13 4.53 18.01 -11.67
N TRP A 14 4.40 17.39 -12.84
CA TRP A 14 4.49 15.94 -13.00
C TRP A 14 5.85 15.56 -13.57
N ARG A 15 6.38 14.45 -13.07
CA ARG A 15 7.54 13.76 -13.61
C ARG A 15 7.06 12.45 -14.24
N SER A 16 7.89 11.88 -15.09
CA SER A 16 7.56 10.63 -15.79
C SER A 16 8.77 9.73 -15.94
N MET A 17 8.48 8.44 -16.10
CA MET A 17 9.46 7.43 -16.47
C MET A 17 8.82 6.39 -17.39
N ALA A 18 9.60 5.84 -18.31
CA ALA A 18 9.12 4.79 -19.22
C ALA A 18 8.72 3.55 -18.42
N CYS A 19 7.47 3.11 -18.56
CA CYS A 19 6.93 1.92 -17.92
C CYS A 19 5.66 1.48 -18.64
N ALA A 20 5.75 0.39 -19.41
CA ALA A 20 4.61 -0.14 -20.14
C ALA A 20 3.57 -0.78 -19.22
N LYS A 21 2.28 -0.72 -19.59
CA LYS A 21 1.20 -1.42 -18.89
C LYS A 21 1.38 -2.94 -18.83
N SER A 22 2.16 -3.52 -19.74
CA SER A 22 2.54 -4.93 -19.66
C SER A 22 3.45 -5.22 -18.48
N GLU A 23 4.25 -4.24 -18.06
CA GLU A 23 5.17 -4.31 -16.93
C GLU A 23 4.54 -3.85 -15.62
N LEU A 24 3.71 -2.79 -15.61
CA LEU A 24 3.06 -2.31 -14.41
C LEU A 24 1.62 -1.85 -14.68
N ARG A 25 0.68 -2.36 -13.88
CA ARG A 25 -0.70 -1.90 -13.81
C ARG A 25 -0.97 -1.42 -12.40
N LEU A 26 -1.01 -0.11 -12.20
CA LEU A 26 -1.30 0.51 -10.88
C LEU A 26 -2.62 -0.01 -10.29
N ASP A 27 -3.67 -0.10 -11.10
CA ASP A 27 -5.00 -0.55 -10.69
C ASP A 27 -5.05 -2.00 -10.19
N LEU A 28 -4.18 -2.85 -10.74
CA LEU A 28 -4.08 -4.25 -10.33
C LEU A 28 -3.10 -4.42 -9.17
N THR A 29 -1.99 -3.68 -9.18
CA THR A 29 -0.90 -3.83 -8.19
C THR A 29 -1.23 -3.13 -6.87
N LEU A 30 -1.75 -1.90 -6.89
CA LEU A 30 -2.02 -1.13 -5.67
C LEU A 30 -3.34 -1.51 -5.00
N ALA A 31 -4.27 -2.14 -5.72
CA ALA A 31 -5.60 -2.50 -5.20
C ALA A 31 -5.72 -3.97 -4.73
N CYS A 32 -4.66 -4.77 -4.84
CA CYS A 32 -4.70 -6.22 -4.58
C CYS A 32 -4.37 -6.63 -3.13
N GLY A 33 -4.23 -5.66 -2.22
CA GLY A 33 -3.99 -5.94 -0.80
C GLY A 33 -2.54 -6.31 -0.46
N GLN A 34 -1.58 -5.98 -1.33
CA GLN A 34 -0.16 -6.01 -1.01
C GLN A 34 0.23 -4.84 -0.08
N SER A 35 -0.22 -3.63 -0.43
CA SER A 35 -0.10 -2.43 0.39
C SER A 35 -1.49 -1.92 0.77
N PHE A 36 -1.57 -1.22 1.90
CA PHE A 36 -2.79 -0.58 2.40
C PHE A 36 -2.67 0.95 2.46
N ARG A 37 -1.63 1.50 1.82
CA ARG A 37 -1.26 2.93 1.90
C ARG A 37 -1.61 3.73 0.64
N TRP A 38 -2.22 3.08 -0.35
CA TRP A 38 -2.62 3.69 -1.61
C TRP A 38 -4.14 3.77 -1.74
N LYS A 39 -4.63 4.91 -2.26
CA LYS A 39 -6.04 5.14 -2.60
C LYS A 39 -6.16 5.71 -4.00
N GLU A 40 -7.15 5.25 -4.74
CA GLU A 40 -7.55 5.93 -5.97
C GLU A 40 -8.32 7.21 -5.59
N THR A 41 -7.64 8.36 -5.67
CA THR A 41 -8.17 9.68 -5.27
C THR A 41 -8.85 10.43 -6.42
N ALA A 42 -8.53 10.05 -7.65
CA ALA A 42 -9.27 10.40 -8.86
C ALA A 42 -9.14 9.24 -9.86
N VAL A 43 -9.94 9.22 -10.93
CA VAL A 43 -9.93 8.12 -11.91
C VAL A 43 -8.52 7.88 -12.44
N GLY A 44 -7.96 6.69 -12.19
CA GLY A 44 -6.60 6.31 -12.59
C GLY A 44 -5.47 7.00 -11.83
N HIS A 45 -5.77 7.75 -10.76
CA HIS A 45 -4.79 8.48 -9.96
C HIS A 45 -4.74 7.91 -8.54
N TRP A 46 -3.58 7.36 -8.18
CA TRP A 46 -3.33 6.68 -6.93
C TRP A 46 -2.48 7.54 -6.02
N THR A 47 -3.01 7.98 -4.88
CA THR A 47 -2.26 8.75 -3.88
C THR A 47 -1.94 7.89 -2.68
N GLY A 48 -0.69 7.95 -2.22
CA GLY A 48 -0.20 7.16 -1.09
C GLY A 48 1.09 7.70 -0.51
N VAL A 49 1.58 7.03 0.54
CA VAL A 49 2.81 7.38 1.24
C VAL A 49 3.86 6.32 1.00
N MET A 50 5.08 6.74 0.64
CA MET A 50 6.21 5.85 0.41
C MET A 50 7.50 6.63 0.71
N GLY A 51 8.37 6.04 1.53
CA GLY A 51 9.68 6.65 1.86
C GLY A 51 9.58 8.02 2.52
N GLY A 52 8.62 8.22 3.43
CA GLY A 52 8.40 9.51 4.11
C GLY A 52 7.88 10.63 3.22
N ARG A 53 7.43 10.32 2.00
CA ARG A 53 6.90 11.29 1.03
C ARG A 53 5.48 10.91 0.61
N VAL A 54 4.64 11.90 0.31
CA VAL A 54 3.32 11.68 -0.29
C VAL A 54 3.44 11.75 -1.80
N TRP A 55 2.92 10.73 -2.48
CA TRP A 55 3.00 10.56 -3.93
C TRP A 55 1.61 10.49 -4.52
N THR A 56 1.43 11.05 -5.71
CA THR A 56 0.33 10.68 -6.60
C THR A 56 0.91 10.06 -7.86
N LEU A 57 0.42 8.87 -8.24
CA LEU A 57 0.83 8.10 -9.40
C LEU A 57 -0.32 7.97 -10.39
N THR A 58 -0.03 8.08 -11.68
CA THR A 58 -0.95 7.72 -12.76
C THR A 58 -0.15 7.16 -13.93
N GLN A 59 -0.82 6.54 -14.91
CA GLN A 59 -0.11 5.86 -16.01
C GLN A 59 -0.84 6.04 -17.36
N THR A 60 -0.07 6.22 -18.43
CA THR A 60 -0.52 6.01 -19.81
C THR A 60 -0.18 4.57 -20.23
N ASP A 61 -0.21 4.25 -21.52
CA ASP A 61 0.09 2.88 -21.98
C ASP A 61 1.56 2.47 -21.82
N ASP A 62 2.47 3.44 -21.92
CA ASP A 62 3.93 3.26 -21.96
C ASP A 62 4.70 4.06 -20.89
N THR A 63 4.00 4.89 -20.10
CA THR A 63 4.63 5.86 -19.20
C THR A 63 3.97 5.86 -17.83
N LEU A 64 4.77 5.78 -16.78
CA LEU A 64 4.37 6.04 -15.40
C LEU A 64 4.62 7.52 -15.07
N TRP A 65 3.59 8.21 -14.65
CA TRP A 65 3.61 9.61 -14.23
C TRP A 65 3.51 9.70 -12.70
N TYR A 66 4.28 10.59 -12.10
CA TYR A 66 4.27 10.80 -10.66
C TYR A 66 4.40 12.26 -10.26
N HIS A 67 3.80 12.59 -9.12
CA HIS A 67 3.92 13.87 -8.44
C HIS A 67 4.20 13.64 -6.95
N ILE A 68 5.06 14.47 -6.37
CA ILE A 68 5.43 14.40 -4.95
C ILE A 68 5.08 15.71 -4.28
N TYR A 69 4.37 15.64 -3.17
CA TYR A 69 4.03 16.80 -2.37
C TYR A 69 5.19 17.13 -1.42
N LYS A 70 5.61 18.39 -1.43
CA LYS A 70 6.60 18.88 -0.47
C LYS A 70 5.94 19.05 0.89
N ILE A 71 6.60 18.56 1.94
CA ILE A 71 6.23 18.83 3.33
C ILE A 71 6.35 20.35 3.52
N GLN A 72 5.25 21.03 3.81
CA GLN A 72 5.32 22.42 4.26
C GLN A 72 5.68 22.37 5.74
N ASP A 73 6.86 22.89 6.10
CA ASP A 73 7.21 23.13 7.49
C ASP A 73 6.23 24.14 8.08
N THR A 74 5.11 23.66 8.63
CA THR A 74 4.22 24.49 9.43
C THR A 74 4.88 24.74 10.78
N GLN A 75 5.40 25.97 10.93
CA GLN A 75 5.81 26.69 12.15
C GLN A 75 7.27 26.54 12.65
N LYS A 76 8.13 27.42 12.11
CA LYS A 76 9.07 28.20 12.93
C LYS A 76 8.74 29.69 12.77
N GLU A 77 7.73 30.17 13.48
CA GLU A 77 7.60 31.60 13.80
C GLU A 77 7.10 31.77 15.23
N GLY A 78 7.86 32.54 16.02
CA GLY A 78 7.39 33.07 17.30
C GLY A 78 8.40 33.00 18.44
N GLY A 79 9.45 33.83 18.43
CA GLY A 79 10.21 34.10 19.66
C GLY A 79 11.60 34.71 19.49
N ASP A 80 11.72 35.87 18.83
CA ASP A 80 12.87 36.75 19.08
C ASP A 80 12.44 37.84 20.09
N SER A 81 13.13 37.91 21.23
CA SER A 81 13.45 39.11 22.01
C SER A 81 13.76 38.77 23.47
N ARG A 82 15.05 38.62 23.80
CA ARG A 82 15.75 39.31 24.92
C ARG A 82 17.17 38.77 25.08
N LYS A 83 18.12 39.47 24.48
CA LYS A 83 19.52 39.48 24.94
C LYS A 83 19.64 40.42 26.14
N ARG A 84 20.28 39.97 27.21
CA ARG A 84 21.22 40.78 28.01
C ARG A 84 22.18 39.87 28.80
N ALA A 85 23.47 40.06 28.46
CA ALA A 85 24.72 39.90 29.23
C ALA A 85 25.01 38.52 29.87
N ASP A 86 26.24 37.97 29.85
CA ASP A 86 27.52 38.63 30.08
C ASP A 86 28.75 37.88 29.51
N GLY A 87 29.80 38.64 29.19
CA GLY A 87 31.24 38.32 29.26
C GLY A 87 31.85 37.07 28.58
N CYS A 88 32.70 37.27 27.57
CA CYS A 88 34.17 37.21 27.73
C CYS A 88 34.93 37.45 26.40
N LEU A 89 36.01 38.22 26.50
CA LEU A 89 36.91 38.67 25.44
C LEU A 89 37.75 37.55 24.81
N ARG A 90 38.12 37.68 23.52
CA ARG A 90 39.53 37.80 23.08
C ARG A 90 39.70 38.15 21.58
N LYS A 91 40.69 39.04 21.39
CA LYS A 91 41.24 39.75 20.22
C LYS A 91 41.55 38.91 18.96
N GLY A 92 41.56 39.58 17.80
CA GLY A 92 42.44 39.17 16.68
C GLY A 92 42.17 39.78 15.29
N ASN A 93 42.62 41.02 15.08
CA ASN A 93 43.12 41.64 13.83
C ASN A 93 42.28 41.83 12.54
N LYS A 94 42.21 43.13 12.18
CA LYS A 94 41.98 43.81 10.89
C LYS A 94 42.51 43.08 9.64
N VAL A 95 41.79 43.23 8.51
CA VAL A 95 42.20 44.03 7.34
C VAL A 95 40.94 44.49 6.59
N GLU A 96 40.80 45.81 6.40
CA GLU A 96 39.88 46.45 5.46
C GLU A 96 40.46 46.42 4.05
N ASN A 97 39.63 46.23 3.03
CA ASN A 97 39.81 46.97 1.78
C ASN A 97 38.48 47.10 1.03
N ALA A 98 38.17 48.35 0.71
CA ALA A 98 36.99 48.78 0.00
C ALA A 98 37.22 48.77 -1.52
N PHE A 99 36.20 48.42 -2.30
CA PHE A 99 35.99 49.03 -3.60
C PHE A 99 34.49 49.02 -3.96
N LYS A 100 33.95 50.23 -4.17
CA LYS A 100 32.61 50.47 -4.71
C LYS A 100 32.61 50.20 -6.22
N ALA A 101 31.57 49.52 -6.70
CA ALA A 101 31.05 49.72 -8.05
C ALA A 101 29.56 49.34 -8.08
N GLU A 102 28.70 50.35 -8.23
CA GLU A 102 27.29 50.22 -8.58
C GLU A 102 27.16 49.65 -9.99
N LEU A 103 26.26 48.67 -10.20
CA LEU A 103 25.64 48.43 -11.50
C LEU A 103 24.36 47.59 -11.36
N LYS A 104 23.24 48.26 -11.68
CA LYS A 104 21.99 47.82 -12.32
C LYS A 104 21.27 46.56 -11.78
N LYS A 105 20.07 46.83 -11.24
CA LYS A 105 18.97 45.87 -11.15
C LYS A 105 18.55 45.47 -12.57
N GLU A 106 18.68 44.20 -12.90
CA GLU A 106 17.84 43.53 -13.88
C GLU A 106 16.98 42.53 -13.12
N GLU A 107 15.65 42.66 -13.29
CA GLU A 107 14.66 41.71 -12.79
C GLU A 107 14.78 40.42 -13.59
N GLU A 108 15.41 39.39 -13.01
CA GLU A 108 15.24 38.01 -13.45
C GLU A 108 14.17 37.33 -12.59
N ASP A 109 13.10 36.91 -13.28
CA ASP A 109 12.07 35.97 -12.84
C ASP A 109 12.71 34.76 -12.14
N PRO A 110 12.30 34.36 -10.92
CA PRO A 110 12.90 33.22 -10.24
C PRO A 110 12.48 31.91 -10.93
N LEU A 111 13.20 31.57 -12.00
CA LEU A 111 13.22 30.24 -12.59
C LEU A 111 13.66 29.25 -11.52
N ALA A 112 12.70 28.48 -11.03
CA ALA A 112 12.91 27.37 -10.13
C ALA A 112 13.86 26.35 -10.77
N ILE A 113 15.15 26.42 -10.40
CA ILE A 113 16.10 25.34 -10.59
C ILE A 113 15.68 24.22 -9.63
N THR A 114 14.73 23.38 -10.05
CA THR A 114 14.55 22.06 -9.44
C THR A 114 15.79 21.25 -9.78
N SER A 115 16.63 21.00 -8.78
CA SER A 115 17.89 20.27 -8.94
C SER A 115 17.66 18.88 -9.55
N VAL A 116 18.37 18.60 -10.66
CA VAL A 116 18.34 17.31 -11.40
C VAL A 116 18.54 16.10 -10.48
N GLN A 117 19.31 16.26 -9.40
CA GLN A 117 19.62 15.23 -8.41
C GLN A 117 18.38 14.65 -7.69
N ASN A 118 17.33 15.45 -7.44
CA ASN A 118 16.15 14.96 -6.72
C ASN A 118 15.30 14.02 -7.60
N THR A 119 15.31 14.21 -8.92
CA THR A 119 14.52 13.39 -9.85
C THR A 119 15.08 11.97 -10.01
N GLU A 120 16.41 11.81 -10.03
CA GLU A 120 17.03 10.48 -10.08
C GLU A 120 16.78 9.65 -8.81
N GLU A 121 16.83 10.28 -7.63
CA GLU A 121 16.55 9.61 -6.36
C GLU A 121 15.10 9.10 -6.32
N GLU A 122 14.15 9.94 -6.75
CA GLU A 122 12.73 9.60 -6.82
C GLU A 122 12.44 8.46 -7.80
N GLU A 123 13.06 8.50 -8.97
CA GLU A 123 12.94 7.41 -9.94
C GLU A 123 13.54 6.11 -9.37
N LYS A 124 14.69 6.17 -8.69
CA LYS A 124 15.28 5.01 -8.00
C LYS A 124 14.34 4.45 -6.92
N MET A 125 13.66 5.31 -6.15
CA MET A 125 12.66 4.89 -5.17
C MET A 125 11.50 4.14 -5.84
N LEU A 126 10.95 4.66 -6.93
CA LEU A 126 9.87 4.00 -7.67
C LEU A 126 10.33 2.68 -8.31
N ARG A 127 11.50 2.67 -8.95
CA ARG A 127 12.11 1.45 -9.51
C ARG A 127 12.29 0.38 -8.47
N ASN A 128 12.77 0.75 -7.28
CA ASN A 128 12.94 -0.18 -6.18
C ASN A 128 11.58 -0.68 -5.64
N TYR A 129 10.64 0.22 -5.38
CA TYR A 129 9.34 -0.13 -4.80
C TYR A 129 8.49 -1.03 -5.70
N PHE A 130 8.49 -0.78 -7.02
CA PHE A 130 7.81 -1.63 -8.00
C PHE A 130 8.71 -2.74 -8.56
N GLN A 131 9.96 -2.84 -8.10
CA GLN A 131 10.95 -3.82 -8.56
C GLN A 131 11.12 -3.85 -10.09
N LEU A 132 11.19 -2.66 -10.72
CA LEU A 132 11.15 -2.50 -12.18
C LEU A 132 12.37 -3.09 -12.92
N ASP A 133 13.41 -3.50 -12.19
CA ASP A 133 14.58 -4.18 -12.76
C ASP A 133 14.30 -5.65 -13.09
N VAL A 134 13.26 -6.25 -12.50
CA VAL A 134 12.79 -7.60 -12.85
C VAL A 134 11.97 -7.52 -14.13
N ASN A 135 12.31 -8.25 -15.19
CA ASN A 135 11.51 -8.30 -16.41
C ASN A 135 10.25 -9.14 -16.18
N LEU A 136 9.06 -8.51 -16.15
CA LEU A 136 7.83 -9.23 -15.84
C LEU A 136 7.39 -10.15 -16.99
N GLY A 137 7.69 -9.75 -18.24
CA GLY A 137 7.44 -10.56 -19.42
C GLY A 137 8.19 -11.89 -19.42
N ASP A 138 9.47 -11.89 -19.02
CA ASP A 138 10.26 -13.12 -18.83
C ASP A 138 9.65 -14.00 -17.75
N LEU A 139 9.33 -13.43 -16.58
CA LEU A 139 8.69 -14.15 -15.48
C LEU A 139 7.40 -14.85 -15.91
N TYR A 140 6.51 -14.15 -16.64
CA TYR A 140 5.28 -14.78 -17.14
C TYR A 140 5.53 -15.88 -18.17
N ARG A 141 6.56 -15.74 -19.02
CA ARG A 141 6.93 -16.80 -19.96
C ARG A 141 7.46 -18.03 -19.24
N GLU A 142 8.33 -17.86 -18.27
CA GLU A 142 8.92 -18.96 -17.50
C GLU A 142 7.85 -19.71 -16.69
N VAL A 143 7.03 -18.99 -15.93
CA VAL A 143 5.93 -19.60 -15.15
C VAL A 143 4.88 -20.22 -16.08
N GLY A 144 4.55 -19.54 -17.18
CA GLY A 144 3.60 -20.06 -18.17
C GLY A 144 4.10 -21.30 -18.93
N ALA A 145 5.42 -21.52 -19.00
CA ALA A 145 6.00 -22.72 -19.60
C ALA A 145 5.84 -23.95 -18.69
N THR A 146 5.85 -23.75 -17.37
CA THR A 146 5.65 -24.85 -16.41
C THR A 146 4.17 -25.07 -16.07
N ASP A 147 3.35 -24.02 -16.15
CA ASP A 147 1.95 -24.03 -15.73
C ASP A 147 0.99 -23.51 -16.82
N CYS A 148 0.28 -24.44 -17.46
CA CYS A 148 -0.67 -24.13 -18.52
C CYS A 148 -1.93 -23.40 -18.02
N HIS A 149 -2.29 -23.56 -16.73
CA HIS A 149 -3.37 -22.80 -16.12
C HIS A 149 -2.94 -21.34 -15.95
N PHE A 150 -1.77 -21.11 -15.37
CA PHE A 150 -1.19 -19.77 -15.23
C PHE A 150 -1.07 -19.07 -16.58
N LYS A 151 -0.52 -19.74 -17.60
CA LYS A 151 -0.38 -19.19 -18.96
C LYS A 151 -1.71 -18.67 -19.51
N ARG A 152 -2.79 -19.44 -19.36
CA ARG A 152 -4.12 -19.08 -19.87
C ARG A 152 -4.68 -17.82 -19.22
N ILE A 153 -4.38 -17.59 -17.94
CA ILE A 153 -4.96 -16.49 -17.17
C ILE A 153 -4.07 -15.23 -17.19
N ALA A 154 -2.75 -15.39 -17.36
CA ALA A 154 -1.78 -14.29 -17.35
C ALA A 154 -1.94 -13.34 -18.56
N ASP A 155 -2.33 -13.86 -19.74
CA ASP A 155 -2.49 -13.05 -20.96
C ASP A 155 -3.50 -11.89 -20.80
N SER A 156 -4.49 -12.05 -19.93
CA SER A 156 -5.52 -11.03 -19.66
C SER A 156 -5.20 -10.12 -18.46
N PHE A 157 -4.16 -10.43 -17.70
CA PHE A 157 -3.83 -9.78 -16.42
C PHE A 157 -2.33 -9.53 -16.33
N THR A 158 -1.80 -8.78 -17.30
CA THR A 158 -0.40 -8.36 -17.30
C THR A 158 -0.16 -7.20 -16.33
N GLY A 159 1.11 -6.93 -16.01
CA GLY A 159 1.50 -5.78 -15.19
C GLY A 159 1.20 -5.92 -13.69
N VAL A 160 0.88 -7.12 -13.19
CA VAL A 160 0.71 -7.37 -11.76
C VAL A 160 2.09 -7.62 -11.14
N ARG A 161 2.62 -6.64 -10.40
CA ARG A 161 3.95 -6.71 -9.78
C ARG A 161 3.90 -7.01 -8.28
N MET A 162 5.02 -7.47 -7.75
CA MET A 162 5.23 -7.53 -6.31
C MET A 162 5.86 -6.22 -5.82
N LEU A 163 5.23 -5.58 -4.84
CA LEU A 163 5.82 -4.41 -4.19
C LEU A 163 6.98 -4.82 -3.28
N ARG A 164 8.02 -3.99 -3.22
CA ARG A 164 9.13 -4.08 -2.27
C ARG A 164 8.95 -3.04 -1.18
N GLN A 165 8.14 -3.38 -0.19
CA GLN A 165 7.75 -2.48 0.89
C GLN A 165 8.85 -2.31 1.93
N ASP A 166 8.73 -1.26 2.74
CA ASP A 166 9.50 -1.10 3.96
C ASP A 166 9.20 -2.27 4.93
N PRO A 167 10.22 -2.94 5.51
CA PRO A 167 10.00 -4.10 6.38
C PRO A 167 9.14 -3.80 7.61
N THR A 168 9.27 -2.61 8.20
CA THR A 168 8.49 -2.18 9.37
C THR A 168 7.03 -1.96 8.97
N GLU A 169 6.78 -1.12 7.97
CA GLU A 169 5.43 -0.87 7.44
C GLU A 169 4.73 -2.17 7.05
N CYS A 170 5.43 -3.05 6.34
CA CYS A 170 4.88 -4.32 5.89
C CYS A 170 4.52 -5.21 7.08
N LEU A 171 5.44 -5.43 8.03
CA LEU A 171 5.19 -6.29 9.20
C LEU A 171 3.97 -5.85 10.00
N PHE A 172 3.95 -4.59 10.43
CA PHE A 172 2.88 -4.09 11.31
C PHE A 172 1.55 -3.97 10.57
N SER A 173 1.56 -3.66 9.27
CA SER A 173 0.36 -3.73 8.44
C SER A 173 -0.18 -5.16 8.34
N PHE A 174 0.69 -6.18 8.14
CA PHE A 174 0.25 -7.56 8.01
C PHE A 174 -0.22 -8.19 9.33
N ILE A 175 0.28 -7.76 10.49
CA ILE A 175 -0.30 -8.11 11.80
C ILE A 175 -1.79 -7.72 11.86
N CYS A 176 -2.17 -6.58 11.27
CA CYS A 176 -3.57 -6.12 11.18
C CYS A 176 -4.47 -6.99 10.27
N THR A 177 -3.90 -7.84 9.41
CA THR A 177 -4.64 -8.61 8.39
C THR A 177 -5.28 -9.90 8.89
N SER A 178 -4.76 -10.45 9.99
CA SER A 178 -5.24 -11.72 10.56
C SER A 178 -6.75 -11.67 10.80
N ASN A 179 -7.55 -12.59 10.25
CA ASN A 179 -9.03 -12.61 10.39
C ASN A 179 -9.70 -11.24 10.15
N ASN A 180 -9.46 -10.66 8.97
CA ASN A 180 -9.91 -9.32 8.60
C ASN A 180 -10.18 -9.21 7.09
N HIS A 181 -10.69 -8.07 6.60
CA HIS A 181 -10.91 -7.81 5.18
C HIS A 181 -10.25 -6.48 4.75
N ILE A 182 -9.89 -6.38 3.46
CA ILE A 182 -9.02 -5.32 2.92
C ILE A 182 -9.46 -3.91 3.32
N SER A 183 -10.74 -3.57 3.17
CA SER A 183 -11.24 -2.23 3.51
C SER A 183 -11.10 -1.87 4.99
N ARG A 184 -11.29 -2.82 5.91
CA ARG A 184 -11.10 -2.59 7.34
C ARG A 184 -9.61 -2.51 7.68
N ILE A 185 -8.78 -3.33 7.05
CA ILE A 185 -7.32 -3.28 7.23
C ILE A 185 -6.79 -1.92 6.82
N GLN A 186 -7.19 -1.43 5.64
CA GLN A 186 -6.82 -0.11 5.16
C GLN A 186 -7.18 1.00 6.15
N GLY A 187 -8.43 1.02 6.64
CA GLY A 187 -8.83 1.99 7.68
C GLY A 187 -8.08 1.83 9.01
N MET A 188 -7.67 0.60 9.38
CA MET A 188 -6.82 0.38 10.56
C MET A 188 -5.43 0.96 10.36
N VAL A 189 -4.78 0.67 9.24
CA VAL A 189 -3.44 1.18 8.92
C VAL A 189 -3.45 2.72 8.84
N GLU A 190 -4.49 3.33 8.29
CA GLU A 190 -4.65 4.79 8.30
C GLU A 190 -4.72 5.36 9.70
N ARG A 191 -5.58 4.81 10.57
CA ARG A 191 -5.67 5.26 11.98
C ARG A 191 -4.37 5.00 12.74
N LEU A 192 -3.63 3.95 12.42
CA LEU A 192 -2.33 3.67 13.01
C LEU A 192 -1.34 4.81 12.69
N CYS A 193 -1.26 5.19 11.41
CA CYS A 193 -0.36 6.25 10.94
C CYS A 193 -0.80 7.63 11.45
N GLU A 194 -2.10 7.93 11.46
CA GLU A 194 -2.62 9.19 12.02
C GLU A 194 -2.35 9.30 13.52
N ALA A 195 -2.42 8.20 14.26
CA ALA A 195 -2.20 8.21 15.69
C ALA A 195 -0.71 8.33 16.07
N LEU A 196 0.18 7.63 15.36
CA LEU A 196 1.57 7.42 15.80
C LEU A 196 2.63 7.84 14.78
N GLY A 197 2.23 8.20 13.57
CA GLY A 197 3.11 8.60 12.48
C GLY A 197 3.37 10.10 12.45
N ALA A 198 4.51 10.51 11.88
CA ALA A 198 4.83 11.92 11.70
C ALA A 198 3.89 12.55 10.65
N PRO A 199 3.32 13.75 10.87
CA PRO A 199 2.50 14.42 9.86
C PRO A 199 3.36 14.81 8.65
N LEU A 200 2.83 14.60 7.44
CA LEU A 200 3.52 14.91 6.18
C LEU A 200 2.86 16.10 5.47
N CYS A 201 1.57 15.98 5.15
CA CYS A 201 0.80 17.07 4.54
C CYS A 201 -0.71 16.79 4.64
N GLN A 202 -1.51 17.80 4.31
CA GLN A 202 -2.95 17.68 4.14
C GLN A 202 -3.35 17.99 2.70
N LEU A 203 -4.04 17.05 2.05
CA LEU A 203 -4.58 17.18 0.70
C LEU A 203 -6.10 17.12 0.76
N ASP A 204 -6.76 18.18 0.28
CA ASP A 204 -8.19 18.39 0.45
C ASP A 204 -8.59 18.24 1.94
N GLN A 205 -9.39 17.24 2.30
CA GLN A 205 -9.81 16.94 3.68
C GLN A 205 -9.04 15.73 4.29
N THR A 206 -8.02 15.22 3.59
CA THR A 206 -7.28 14.02 4.02
C THR A 206 -5.90 14.40 4.55
N SER A 207 -5.63 14.04 5.80
CA SER A 207 -4.31 14.19 6.43
C SER A 207 -3.44 12.96 6.17
N TYR A 208 -2.27 13.19 5.61
CA TYR A 208 -1.27 12.16 5.34
C TYR A 208 -0.19 12.20 6.42
N HIS A 209 0.07 11.04 7.02
CA HIS A 209 1.10 10.82 8.01
C HIS A 209 2.04 9.72 7.52
N ASP A 210 3.29 9.74 7.93
CA ASP A 210 4.24 8.66 7.68
C ASP A 210 3.86 7.39 8.47
N PHE A 211 4.51 6.27 8.16
CA PHE A 211 4.36 5.07 8.99
C PHE A 211 5.02 5.28 10.37
N PRO A 212 4.44 4.79 11.47
CA PRO A 212 5.05 4.94 12.79
C PRO A 212 6.42 4.25 12.89
N THR A 213 7.36 4.89 13.59
CA THR A 213 8.65 4.28 13.90
C THR A 213 8.50 3.12 14.89
N LEU A 214 9.47 2.20 14.93
CA LEU A 214 9.51 1.14 15.93
C LEU A 214 9.42 1.69 17.37
N SER A 215 10.12 2.79 17.66
CA SER A 215 10.08 3.44 18.97
C SER A 215 8.69 3.98 19.30
N ALA A 216 8.01 4.59 18.33
CA ALA A 216 6.63 5.07 18.52
C ALA A 216 5.63 3.93 18.75
N LEU A 217 5.85 2.76 18.13
CA LEU A 217 5.02 1.57 18.33
C LEU A 217 5.29 0.85 19.65
N ALA A 218 6.53 0.89 20.16
CA ALA A 218 6.96 0.17 21.34
C ALA A 218 6.56 0.83 22.67
N ASP A 219 6.14 2.09 22.65
CA ASP A 219 5.75 2.82 23.85
C ASP A 219 4.63 2.10 24.64
N SER A 220 4.70 2.15 25.98
CA SER A 220 3.82 1.38 26.85
C SER A 220 2.36 1.83 26.79
N SER A 221 2.09 3.07 26.36
CA SER A 221 0.73 3.60 26.20
C SER A 221 0.04 3.12 24.91
N VAL A 222 0.80 2.60 23.93
CA VAL A 222 0.32 2.30 22.59
C VAL A 222 -0.74 1.21 22.57
N GLU A 223 -0.59 0.15 23.37
CA GLU A 223 -1.60 -0.92 23.39
C GLU A 223 -2.99 -0.38 23.77
N ALA A 224 -3.07 0.40 24.85
CA ALA A 224 -4.34 0.98 25.31
C ALA A 224 -4.95 1.89 24.23
N ARG A 225 -4.14 2.80 23.68
CA ARG A 225 -4.56 3.72 22.62
C ARG A 225 -5.08 3.00 21.38
N LEU A 226 -4.41 1.92 20.94
CA LEU A 226 -4.85 1.15 19.77
C LEU A 226 -6.13 0.33 20.07
N ARG A 227 -6.36 -0.08 21.32
CA ARG A 227 -7.64 -0.70 21.70
C ARG A 227 -8.80 0.28 21.53
N ASP A 228 -8.62 1.53 21.98
CA ASP A 228 -9.62 2.59 21.81
C ASP A 228 -9.90 2.90 20.33
N LEU A 229 -8.88 2.78 19.47
CA LEU A 229 -9.01 2.92 18.01
C LEU A 229 -9.56 1.69 17.28
N GLY A 230 -9.98 0.66 18.02
CA GLY A 230 -10.69 -0.51 17.49
C GLY A 230 -9.80 -1.61 16.92
N PHE A 231 -8.51 -1.68 17.31
CA PHE A 231 -7.61 -2.75 16.86
C PHE A 231 -7.89 -4.10 17.55
N GLY A 232 -8.61 -4.07 18.68
CA GLY A 232 -8.94 -5.26 19.46
C GLY A 232 -7.69 -5.97 19.97
N TYR A 233 -7.66 -7.30 19.88
CA TYR A 233 -6.53 -8.10 20.36
C TYR A 233 -5.20 -7.80 19.63
N ARG A 234 -5.25 -7.24 18.41
CA ARG A 234 -4.05 -6.92 17.62
C ARG A 234 -3.25 -5.76 18.19
N ALA A 235 -3.88 -4.89 18.98
CA ALA A 235 -3.20 -3.79 19.67
C ALA A 235 -1.99 -4.28 20.47
N ARG A 236 -2.20 -5.38 21.23
CA ARG A 236 -1.14 -6.06 21.98
C ARG A 236 -0.01 -6.55 21.07
N PHE A 237 -0.36 -7.16 19.95
CA PHE A 237 0.63 -7.73 19.02
C PHE A 237 1.50 -6.65 18.37
N LEU A 238 0.91 -5.52 17.99
CA LEU A 238 1.65 -4.39 17.43
C LEU A 238 2.65 -3.82 18.45
N GLN A 239 2.19 -3.50 19.66
CA GLN A 239 3.05 -2.92 20.69
C GLN A 239 4.14 -3.90 21.15
N GLN A 240 3.78 -5.16 21.44
CA GLN A 240 4.74 -6.14 21.95
C GLN A 240 5.76 -6.58 20.90
N SER A 241 5.37 -6.68 19.62
CA SER A 241 6.33 -6.98 18.55
C SER A 241 7.35 -5.86 18.39
N ALA A 242 6.90 -4.59 18.37
CA ALA A 242 7.81 -3.46 18.29
C ALA A 242 8.77 -3.40 19.49
N LYS A 243 8.25 -3.63 20.69
CA LYS A 243 9.05 -3.70 21.91
C LYS A 243 10.08 -4.84 21.87
N GLN A 244 9.67 -6.05 21.48
CA GLN A 244 10.57 -7.20 21.37
C GLN A 244 11.70 -6.95 20.35
N ILE A 245 11.39 -6.34 19.20
CA ILE A 245 12.38 -5.98 18.19
C ILE A 245 13.42 -5.04 18.79
N LEU A 246 13.00 -3.96 19.44
CA LEU A 246 13.93 -3.00 20.04
C LEU A 246 14.75 -3.58 21.19
N ASP A 247 14.12 -4.34 22.08
CA ASP A 247 14.76 -4.86 23.28
C ASP A 247 15.75 -6.01 22.97
N THR A 248 15.44 -6.86 21.98
CA THR A 248 16.19 -8.12 21.75
C THR A 248 17.09 -8.08 20.53
N HIS A 249 16.69 -7.36 19.47
CA HIS A 249 17.35 -7.46 18.15
C HIS A 249 17.94 -6.13 17.66
N GLY A 250 17.35 -5.01 18.06
CA GLY A 250 17.71 -3.68 17.62
C GLY A 250 16.92 -3.19 16.39
N PRO A 251 16.99 -1.88 16.08
CA PRO A 251 16.13 -1.23 15.09
C PRO A 251 16.39 -1.67 13.64
N GLN A 252 17.57 -2.21 13.32
CA GLN A 252 17.98 -2.62 11.98
C GLN A 252 17.70 -4.12 11.70
N TRP A 253 17.11 -4.84 12.66
CA TRP A 253 16.93 -6.28 12.53
C TRP A 253 15.99 -6.67 11.39
N LEU A 254 14.89 -5.94 11.18
CA LEU A 254 13.97 -6.26 10.09
C LEU A 254 14.61 -6.11 8.71
N ASP A 255 15.42 -5.05 8.52
CA ASP A 255 16.16 -4.84 7.27
C ASP A 255 17.20 -5.93 7.03
N SER A 256 17.89 -6.39 8.08
CA SER A 256 18.90 -7.43 7.95
C SER A 256 18.33 -8.79 7.50
N LEU A 257 17.04 -9.04 7.73
CA LEU A 257 16.37 -10.27 7.26
C LEU A 257 16.29 -10.37 5.72
N ARG A 258 16.50 -9.29 4.97
CA ARG A 258 16.68 -9.35 3.52
C ARG A 258 17.90 -10.19 3.13
N GLY A 259 18.95 -10.19 3.94
CA GLY A 259 20.21 -10.88 3.66
C GLY A 259 20.26 -12.36 4.03
N VAL A 260 19.29 -12.87 4.81
CA VAL A 260 19.29 -14.27 5.28
C VAL A 260 18.40 -15.16 4.41
N PRO A 261 18.58 -16.50 4.40
CA PRO A 261 17.71 -17.41 3.64
C PRO A 261 16.22 -17.31 4.02
N TYR A 262 15.32 -17.60 3.07
CA TYR A 262 13.87 -17.47 3.27
C TYR A 262 13.35 -18.18 4.53
N LEU A 263 13.72 -19.44 4.76
CA LEU A 263 13.23 -20.19 5.91
C LEU A 263 13.70 -19.58 7.24
N GLU A 264 14.93 -19.08 7.29
CA GLU A 264 15.48 -18.39 8.47
C GLU A 264 14.75 -17.07 8.74
N ALA A 265 14.54 -16.24 7.70
CA ALA A 265 13.77 -15.00 7.82
C ALA A 265 12.34 -15.28 8.30
N ARG A 266 11.67 -16.29 7.73
CA ARG A 266 10.31 -16.69 8.11
C ARG A 266 10.24 -17.14 9.56
N ASP A 267 11.14 -18.02 9.98
CA ASP A 267 11.10 -18.58 11.32
C ASP A 267 11.51 -17.54 12.37
N ALA A 268 12.42 -16.60 12.04
CA ALA A 268 12.75 -15.44 12.85
C ALA A 268 11.53 -14.53 13.07
N LEU A 269 10.78 -14.20 12.01
CA LEU A 269 9.57 -13.38 12.10
C LEU A 269 8.48 -14.04 12.97
N ARG A 270 8.35 -15.37 12.91
CA ARG A 270 7.34 -16.13 13.68
C ARG A 270 7.57 -16.12 15.20
N THR A 271 8.72 -15.64 15.67
CA THR A 271 8.96 -15.42 17.10
C THR A 271 8.21 -14.22 17.65
N LEU A 272 7.70 -13.33 16.78
CA LEU A 272 6.99 -12.12 17.18
C LEU A 272 5.51 -12.37 17.52
N PRO A 273 4.95 -11.67 18.52
CA PRO A 273 3.54 -11.74 18.85
C PRO A 273 2.62 -11.43 17.66
N GLY A 274 1.69 -12.36 17.38
CA GLY A 274 0.72 -12.18 16.29
C GLY A 274 1.23 -12.51 14.89
N VAL A 275 2.47 -13.00 14.76
CA VAL A 275 3.06 -13.39 13.47
C VAL A 275 3.01 -14.92 13.29
N GLY A 276 1.96 -15.39 12.62
CA GLY A 276 1.85 -16.79 12.18
C GLY A 276 2.54 -17.02 10.82
N ALA A 277 2.51 -18.27 10.33
CA ALA A 277 3.12 -18.66 9.05
C ALA A 277 2.71 -17.76 7.88
N LYS A 278 1.39 -17.47 7.74
CA LYS A 278 0.87 -16.57 6.70
C LYS A 278 1.42 -15.16 6.79
N VAL A 279 1.46 -14.58 7.99
CA VAL A 279 1.96 -13.20 8.18
C VAL A 279 3.45 -13.17 7.86
N ALA A 280 4.22 -14.13 8.38
CA ALA A 280 5.65 -14.23 8.09
C ALA A 280 5.94 -14.36 6.60
N ASP A 281 5.21 -15.23 5.88
CA ASP A 281 5.38 -15.38 4.44
C ASP A 281 4.97 -14.12 3.67
N CYS A 282 3.93 -13.37 4.11
CA CYS A 282 3.58 -12.10 3.48
C CYS A 282 4.72 -11.08 3.60
N VAL A 283 5.34 -10.98 4.78
CA VAL A 283 6.48 -10.07 5.00
C VAL A 283 7.71 -10.55 4.21
N CYS A 284 7.99 -11.85 4.20
CA CYS A 284 9.07 -12.43 3.40
C CYS A 284 8.94 -12.05 1.91
N LEU A 285 7.74 -12.23 1.35
CA LEU A 285 7.46 -11.97 -0.05
C LEU A 285 7.45 -10.48 -0.41
N MET A 286 6.85 -9.64 0.44
CA MET A 286 6.51 -8.26 0.09
C MET A 286 7.47 -7.21 0.64
N SER A 287 8.45 -7.58 1.47
CA SER A 287 9.45 -6.63 2.00
C SER A 287 10.85 -7.20 2.20
N LEU A 288 11.04 -8.52 2.27
CA LEU A 288 12.34 -9.15 2.58
C LEU A 288 13.00 -9.87 1.40
N ASP A 289 12.58 -9.57 0.17
CA ASP A 289 13.18 -10.07 -1.07
C ASP A 289 13.15 -11.61 -1.22
N LYS A 290 12.13 -12.28 -0.66
CA LYS A 290 11.94 -13.74 -0.76
C LYS A 290 10.87 -14.08 -1.78
N SER A 291 11.22 -14.02 -3.08
CA SER A 291 10.29 -14.25 -4.19
C SER A 291 9.65 -15.64 -4.21
N GLU A 292 10.28 -16.60 -3.53
CA GLU A 292 9.82 -17.98 -3.37
C GLU A 292 8.82 -18.19 -2.23
N ALA A 293 8.60 -17.19 -1.38
CA ALA A 293 7.64 -17.26 -0.28
C ALA A 293 6.20 -17.29 -0.84
N VAL A 294 5.37 -18.24 -0.37
CA VAL A 294 3.99 -18.43 -0.85
C VAL A 294 3.02 -18.35 0.32
N PRO A 295 2.52 -17.16 0.69
CA PRO A 295 1.57 -17.01 1.79
C PRO A 295 0.26 -17.78 1.53
N ILE A 296 -0.01 -18.82 2.32
CA ILE A 296 -1.25 -19.62 2.17
C ILE A 296 -2.35 -19.07 3.09
N ASP A 297 -3.42 -18.57 2.50
CA ASP A 297 -4.65 -18.21 3.19
C ASP A 297 -5.83 -19.05 2.65
N THR A 298 -7.05 -18.68 3.05
CA THR A 298 -8.25 -19.36 2.57
C THR A 298 -8.45 -19.17 1.06
N HIS A 299 -8.03 -18.05 0.47
CA HIS A 299 -8.17 -17.78 -0.97
C HIS A 299 -7.20 -18.65 -1.77
N VAL A 300 -5.92 -18.69 -1.39
CA VAL A 300 -4.92 -19.57 -2.02
C VAL A 300 -5.32 -21.03 -1.88
N TRP A 301 -5.89 -21.41 -0.73
CA TRP A 301 -6.43 -22.76 -0.56
C TRP A 301 -7.57 -23.07 -1.54
N GLN A 302 -8.48 -22.11 -1.79
CA GLN A 302 -9.52 -22.29 -2.81
C GLN A 302 -8.94 -22.37 -4.22
N ILE A 303 -7.90 -21.61 -4.55
CA ILE A 303 -7.19 -21.71 -5.85
C ILE A 303 -6.59 -23.11 -6.01
N ALA A 304 -5.84 -23.59 -5.02
CA ALA A 304 -5.23 -24.91 -5.04
C ALA A 304 -6.28 -26.02 -5.29
N LYS A 305 -7.43 -25.94 -4.62
CA LYS A 305 -8.53 -26.90 -4.82
C LYS A 305 -9.21 -26.79 -6.18
N ARG A 306 -9.60 -25.57 -6.57
CA ARG A 306 -10.44 -25.33 -7.76
C ARG A 306 -9.65 -25.52 -9.05
N ASP A 307 -8.45 -24.95 -9.10
CA ASP A 307 -7.71 -24.78 -10.35
C ASP A 307 -6.66 -25.89 -10.53
N TYR A 308 -6.06 -26.35 -9.44
CA TYR A 308 -5.02 -27.39 -9.45
C TYR A 308 -5.52 -28.76 -8.97
N LYS A 309 -6.80 -28.87 -8.58
CA LYS A 309 -7.41 -30.08 -8.03
C LYS A 309 -6.64 -30.67 -6.84
N TYR A 310 -5.88 -29.84 -6.13
CA TYR A 310 -5.05 -30.26 -5.02
C TYR A 310 -5.92 -30.75 -3.87
N ALA A 311 -5.70 -32.01 -3.43
CA ALA A 311 -6.47 -32.67 -2.39
C ALA A 311 -8.01 -32.63 -2.60
N ALA A 312 -8.47 -32.60 -3.85
CA ALA A 312 -9.89 -32.64 -4.20
C ALA A 312 -10.50 -34.00 -3.80
N GLY A 313 -11.09 -34.07 -2.60
CA GLY A 313 -11.72 -35.28 -2.06
C GLY A 313 -11.50 -35.48 -0.56
N ASN A 314 -10.45 -34.88 0.01
CA ASN A 314 -10.22 -34.95 1.44
C ASN A 314 -11.14 -33.95 2.14
N GLY A 315 -12.02 -34.43 3.03
CA GLY A 315 -12.97 -33.64 3.83
C GLY A 315 -12.34 -32.65 4.82
N GLN A 316 -11.08 -32.27 4.60
CA GLN A 316 -10.32 -31.36 5.44
C GLN A 316 -10.88 -29.94 5.34
N LYS A 317 -11.37 -29.44 6.49
CA LYS A 317 -12.02 -28.14 6.64
C LYS A 317 -11.06 -27.01 7.03
N SER A 318 -9.91 -27.32 7.63
CA SER A 318 -8.94 -26.34 8.14
C SER A 318 -7.53 -26.52 7.56
N ILE A 319 -6.79 -25.41 7.47
CA ILE A 319 -5.39 -25.37 7.05
C ILE A 319 -4.53 -25.68 8.28
N THR A 320 -3.95 -26.88 8.32
CA THR A 320 -2.97 -27.28 9.36
C THR A 320 -1.57 -26.85 8.93
N ASP A 321 -0.61 -26.78 9.86
CA ASP A 321 0.78 -26.41 9.55
C ASP A 321 1.43 -27.34 8.51
N ARG A 322 1.10 -28.63 8.56
CA ARG A 322 1.54 -29.60 7.55
C ARG A 322 0.94 -29.27 6.18
N LEU A 323 -0.37 -29.08 6.10
CA LEU A 323 -1.03 -28.75 4.84
C LEU A 323 -0.54 -27.40 4.28
N TYR A 324 -0.30 -26.41 5.15
CA TYR A 324 0.27 -25.13 4.77
C TYR A 324 1.60 -25.31 4.04
N ARG A 325 2.52 -26.08 4.63
CA ARG A 325 3.81 -26.40 4.02
C ARG A 325 3.67 -27.14 2.70
N ASP A 326 2.85 -28.19 2.68
CA ASP A 326 2.69 -29.05 1.51
C ASP A 326 2.10 -28.28 0.30
N ILE A 327 1.18 -27.32 0.53
CA ILE A 327 0.67 -26.41 -0.51
C ILE A 327 1.76 -25.43 -0.98
N GLY A 328 2.52 -24.86 -0.04
CA GLY A 328 3.62 -23.96 -0.39
C GLY A 328 4.69 -24.66 -1.23
N ASP A 329 5.08 -25.88 -0.87
CA ASP A 329 6.05 -26.69 -1.62
C ASP A 329 5.52 -27.08 -3.00
N PHE A 330 4.22 -27.40 -3.11
CA PHE A 330 3.56 -27.64 -4.38
C PHE A 330 3.69 -26.44 -5.32
N PHE A 331 3.35 -25.23 -4.86
CA PHE A 331 3.44 -24.03 -5.69
C PHE A 331 4.88 -23.60 -6.00
N ARG A 332 5.81 -23.74 -5.06
CA ARG A 332 7.24 -23.51 -5.32
C ARG A 332 7.78 -24.46 -6.39
N LYS A 333 7.40 -25.74 -6.34
CA LYS A 333 7.78 -26.72 -7.37
C LYS A 333 7.18 -26.37 -8.74
N GLN A 334 5.96 -25.85 -8.76
CA GLN A 334 5.23 -25.53 -9.99
C GLN A 334 5.71 -24.22 -10.65
N TRP A 335 5.91 -23.17 -9.87
CA TRP A 335 6.21 -21.81 -10.34
C TRP A 335 7.67 -21.40 -10.18
N GLY A 336 8.50 -22.22 -9.53
CA GLY A 336 9.93 -21.98 -9.40
C GLY A 336 10.29 -20.85 -8.42
N PRO A 337 11.44 -20.18 -8.62
CA PRO A 337 11.98 -19.17 -7.68
C PRO A 337 11.08 -17.94 -7.47
N PHE A 338 10.16 -17.67 -8.40
CA PHE A 338 9.23 -16.54 -8.35
C PHE A 338 7.79 -16.95 -7.97
N ALA A 339 7.64 -18.06 -7.23
CA ALA A 339 6.33 -18.60 -6.87
C ALA A 339 5.40 -17.60 -6.17
N GLY A 340 5.92 -16.74 -5.28
CA GLY A 340 5.12 -15.71 -4.63
C GLY A 340 4.63 -14.61 -5.59
N TRP A 341 5.39 -14.32 -6.65
CA TRP A 341 4.95 -13.39 -7.70
C TRP A 341 3.83 -14.00 -8.55
N ALA A 342 3.98 -15.26 -8.95
CA ALA A 342 2.93 -16.00 -9.67
C ALA A 342 1.64 -16.13 -8.84
N GLN A 343 1.76 -16.31 -7.53
CA GLN A 343 0.63 -16.28 -6.61
C GLN A 343 -0.12 -14.94 -6.65
N SER A 344 0.60 -13.81 -6.63
CA SER A 344 -0.01 -12.47 -6.62
C SER A 344 -0.91 -12.23 -7.85
N VAL A 345 -0.46 -12.70 -9.01
CA VAL A 345 -1.24 -12.67 -10.26
C VAL A 345 -2.51 -13.50 -10.10
N SER A 346 -2.37 -14.75 -9.65
CA SER A 346 -3.50 -15.68 -9.46
C SER A 346 -4.55 -15.14 -8.48
N LEU A 347 -4.12 -14.52 -7.37
CA LEU A 347 -5.00 -13.88 -6.40
C LEU A 347 -5.71 -12.66 -6.98
N THR A 348 -5.00 -11.80 -7.72
CA THR A 348 -5.56 -10.62 -8.37
C THR A 348 -6.69 -11.00 -9.34
N ILE A 349 -6.48 -12.07 -10.11
CA ILE A 349 -7.47 -12.62 -11.03
C ILE A 349 -8.70 -13.14 -10.28
N GLN A 350 -8.49 -13.90 -9.20
CA GLN A 350 -9.60 -14.38 -8.37
C GLN A 350 -10.43 -13.23 -7.78
N MET A 351 -9.77 -12.18 -7.28
CA MET A 351 -10.46 -11.00 -6.75
C MET A 351 -11.26 -10.27 -7.82
N ALA A 352 -10.70 -10.09 -9.02
CA ALA A 352 -11.39 -9.48 -10.15
C ALA A 352 -12.63 -10.31 -10.56
N ALA A 353 -12.50 -11.64 -10.60
CA ALA A 353 -13.61 -12.54 -10.89
C ALA A 353 -14.70 -12.48 -9.82
N CYS A 354 -14.34 -12.46 -8.53
CA CYS A 354 -15.28 -12.29 -7.42
C CYS A 354 -16.03 -10.96 -7.48
N LYS A 355 -15.34 -9.85 -7.76
CA LYS A 355 -15.97 -8.52 -7.93
C LYS A 355 -16.99 -8.54 -9.08
N LYS A 356 -16.62 -9.08 -10.25
CA LYS A 356 -17.53 -9.23 -11.39
C LYS A 356 -18.75 -10.09 -11.06
N ALA A 357 -18.56 -11.21 -10.35
CA ALA A 357 -19.65 -12.09 -9.94
C ALA A 357 -20.60 -11.41 -8.94
N LYS A 358 -20.06 -10.63 -8.00
CA LYS A 358 -20.87 -9.85 -7.04
C LYS A 358 -21.73 -8.80 -7.76
N MET A 359 -21.14 -8.00 -8.64
CA MET A 359 -21.87 -7.01 -9.44
C MET A 359 -22.99 -7.65 -10.28
N ARG A 360 -22.73 -8.82 -10.90
CA ARG A 360 -23.76 -9.56 -11.64
C ARG A 360 -24.90 -10.03 -10.75
N ARG A 361 -24.61 -10.49 -9.52
CA ARG A 361 -25.65 -10.92 -8.57
C ARG A 361 -26.49 -9.75 -8.07
N GLU A 362 -25.85 -8.63 -7.77
CA GLU A 362 -26.54 -7.39 -7.37
C GLU A 362 -27.44 -6.88 -8.48
N TYR A 363 -26.91 -6.78 -9.71
CA TYR A 363 -27.70 -6.42 -10.89
C TYR A 363 -28.89 -7.37 -11.11
N ASN A 364 -28.67 -8.68 -11.05
CA ASN A 364 -29.74 -9.66 -11.20
C ASN A 364 -30.76 -9.63 -10.04
N GLY A 365 -30.33 -9.28 -8.83
CA GLY A 365 -31.20 -9.06 -7.67
C GLY A 365 -32.07 -7.83 -7.85
N THR A 366 -31.49 -6.71 -8.31
CA THR A 366 -32.22 -5.49 -8.65
C THR A 366 -33.23 -5.72 -9.78
N VAL A 367 -32.84 -6.44 -10.84
CA VAL A 367 -33.74 -6.79 -11.96
C VAL A 367 -34.86 -7.72 -11.52
N LYS A 368 -34.61 -8.66 -10.59
CA LYS A 368 -35.68 -9.50 -10.02
C LYS A 368 -36.65 -8.68 -9.16
N ASN A 369 -36.16 -7.75 -8.35
CA ASN A 369 -37.00 -6.87 -7.54
C ASN A 369 -37.87 -5.94 -8.39
N LEU A 370 -37.34 -5.44 -9.52
CA LEU A 370 -38.10 -4.65 -10.51
C LEU A 370 -39.19 -5.47 -11.23
N LYS A 371 -39.05 -6.80 -11.32
CA LYS A 371 -40.07 -7.69 -11.90
C LYS A 371 -41.12 -8.15 -10.90
N THR A 372 -40.95 -7.88 -9.60
CA THR A 372 -41.88 -8.29 -8.53
C THR A 372 -42.68 -7.15 -7.92
N GLU A 373 -42.49 -5.90 -8.35
CA GLU A 373 -43.42 -4.83 -7.99
C GLU A 373 -44.71 -4.93 -8.82
N PRO A 374 -45.89 -5.12 -8.20
CA PRO A 374 -47.14 -5.10 -8.94
C PRO A 374 -47.43 -3.66 -9.37
N ALA A 375 -47.70 -3.46 -10.67
CA ALA A 375 -48.13 -2.19 -11.22
C ALA A 375 -49.36 -1.68 -10.46
N CYS A 376 -49.17 -0.64 -9.63
CA CYS A 376 -50.25 0.04 -8.92
C CYS A 376 -51.04 0.90 -9.92
N HIS A 377 -51.97 0.30 -10.65
CA HIS A 377 -53.01 1.06 -11.37
C HIS A 377 -54.12 1.46 -10.38
N LYS A 378 -53.96 2.62 -9.73
CA LYS A 378 -55.08 3.31 -9.08
C LYS A 378 -56.02 3.86 -10.16
N LYS A 379 -57.10 3.14 -10.47
CA LYS A 379 -58.27 3.74 -11.12
C LYS A 379 -59.05 4.54 -10.07
N ALA A 380 -59.05 5.86 -10.19
CA ALA A 380 -59.93 6.74 -9.44
C ALA A 380 -61.40 6.45 -9.83
N LYS A 381 -62.22 6.03 -8.87
CA LYS A 381 -63.68 6.02 -9.00
C LYS A 381 -64.23 7.29 -8.39
N VAL A 382 -64.76 8.18 -9.23
CA VAL A 382 -65.60 9.30 -8.83
C VAL A 382 -66.99 8.74 -8.52
N SER A 383 -67.44 8.85 -7.27
CA SER A 383 -68.81 8.52 -6.86
C SER A 383 -69.57 9.81 -6.54
N VAL A 384 -70.49 10.17 -7.43
CA VAL A 384 -71.44 11.28 -7.28
C VAL A 384 -72.50 10.88 -6.24
N LYS A 385 -72.59 11.64 -5.14
CA LYS A 385 -73.71 11.55 -4.20
C LYS A 385 -74.98 12.12 -4.85
N ARG A 386 -76.03 11.32 -4.91
CA ARG A 386 -77.42 11.80 -5.05
C ARG A 386 -78.10 11.66 -3.70
N GLU A 387 -78.58 12.78 -3.16
CA GLU A 387 -79.54 12.80 -2.06
C GLU A 387 -80.88 12.23 -2.51
N LYS A 388 -81.60 11.57 -1.58
CA LYS A 388 -83.00 11.87 -1.23
C LYS A 388 -83.51 10.99 -0.06
N VAL A 389 -84.10 11.66 0.94
CA VAL A 389 -85.42 11.40 1.59
C VAL A 389 -85.56 10.04 2.30
N VAL A 390 -85.76 9.93 3.62
CA VAL A 390 -86.73 10.57 4.55
C VAL A 390 -86.06 10.91 5.88
#